data_AF-A0A9X8CR00-F1
#
_entry.id   AF-A0A9X8CR00-F1
#
_cell.length_a   1.000
_cell.length_b   1.000
_cell.length_c   1.000
_cell.angle_alpha   90.00
_cell.angle_beta   90.00
_cell.angle_gamma   90.00
#
_symmetry.space_group_name_H-M   'P 1'
#
loop_
_entity.id
_entity.type
_entity.pdbx_description
1 polymer ?
#
loop_
_entity_poly.entity_id
_entity_poly.type
_entity_poly.pdbx_seq_one_letter_code
_entity_poly.pdbx_strand_id
1 'polypeptide(L)'
;MAPKHSRRDSGSTGRGLLVFACVFVALAVGVLALAMTGQLCPLAESVAPGLAGEPAQQTGQETEGQGAETAQTLEPKAFSDYSWDELSQISARIATAATDDEGLAIAQEYNLADAAGVPVNETREVVLDDNTLAYARIVGFRHDQRADGSGVAGMTLMVSMLSEQPMETSNTNQGGWESSSLRAWLASDGMALLPDDLATHIVSVSKATNNVGVTSDVASVTQTADGLWAFSAVEVCGNITWFEDEFATEISYTAGLDAVLNAEGTQYAYFSAAGVTGETGGQSGALALTYRGSSRPWWYRSAYPLNYADTSSSSYFFRASETGFPSSVGQADAASGVVAGFCL
;
A
#
# COMPACT_ATOMS: atom_id res chain seq x y z
N MET A 1 9.72 72.09 -12.87
CA MET A 1 8.58 72.46 -13.74
C MET A 1 7.83 71.19 -14.11
N ALA A 2 6.59 71.04 -13.63
CA ALA A 2 5.66 70.02 -14.08
C ALA A 2 4.95 70.46 -15.38
N PRO A 3 4.44 69.51 -16.18
CA PRO A 3 2.99 69.49 -16.46
C PRO A 3 2.43 68.05 -16.32
N LYS A 4 1.41 67.79 -15.49
CA LYS A 4 -0.05 67.90 -15.67
C LYS A 4 -0.68 67.03 -16.80
N HIS A 5 -1.22 65.89 -16.34
CA HIS A 5 -2.41 65.11 -16.74
C HIS A 5 -2.86 64.96 -18.20
N SER A 6 -3.10 63.71 -18.60
CA SER A 6 -4.46 63.28 -19.00
C SER A 6 -4.68 61.80 -18.73
N ARG A 7 -5.77 61.50 -18.01
CA ARG A 7 -6.29 60.19 -17.63
C ARG A 7 -7.38 59.84 -18.65
N ARG A 8 -7.33 58.66 -19.28
CA ARG A 8 -8.46 58.12 -20.04
C ARG A 8 -8.92 56.84 -19.36
N ASP A 9 -10.13 56.91 -18.82
CA ASP A 9 -10.94 55.76 -18.40
C ASP A 9 -11.31 54.89 -19.61
N SER A 10 -11.25 53.58 -19.42
CA SER A 10 -12.18 52.64 -20.08
C SER A 10 -12.61 51.61 -19.04
N GLY A 11 -13.63 51.95 -18.26
CA GLY A 11 -14.37 50.99 -17.45
C GLY A 11 -15.46 50.34 -18.30
N SER A 12 -15.48 49.00 -18.38
CA SER A 12 -16.68 48.17 -18.59
C SER A 12 -16.28 46.70 -18.85
N THR A 13 -15.82 45.97 -17.83
CA THR A 13 -15.66 44.50 -17.93
C THR A 13 -15.88 43.79 -16.59
N GLY A 14 -16.70 44.37 -15.70
CA GLY A 14 -16.92 43.83 -14.34
C GLY A 14 -18.31 43.25 -14.06
N ARG A 15 -19.32 43.54 -14.90
CA ARG A 15 -20.72 43.12 -14.65
C ARG A 15 -21.18 41.90 -15.45
N GLY A 16 -20.46 41.50 -16.50
CA GLY A 16 -20.79 40.31 -17.29
C GLY A 16 -20.41 39.01 -16.58
N LEU A 17 -19.19 38.94 -16.03
CA LEU A 17 -18.66 37.69 -15.46
C LEU A 17 -19.38 37.24 -14.19
N LEU A 18 -19.85 38.19 -13.37
CA LEU A 18 -20.51 37.89 -12.10
C LEU A 18 -21.96 37.40 -12.29
N VAL A 19 -22.63 37.84 -13.35
CA VAL A 19 -23.99 37.35 -13.69
C VAL A 19 -23.94 35.95 -14.28
N PHE A 20 -22.94 35.64 -15.12
CA PHE A 20 -22.76 34.28 -15.65
C PHE A 20 -22.41 33.25 -14.57
N ALA A 21 -21.57 33.62 -13.59
CA ALA A 21 -21.22 32.72 -12.49
C ALA A 21 -22.42 32.37 -11.58
N CYS A 22 -23.28 33.36 -11.27
CA CYS A 22 -24.46 33.11 -10.43
C CYS A 22 -25.53 32.25 -11.13
N VAL A 23 -25.68 32.37 -12.46
CA VAL A 23 -26.63 31.54 -13.24
C VAL A 23 -26.17 30.08 -13.32
N PHE A 24 -24.86 29.83 -13.46
CA PHE A 24 -24.32 28.46 -13.48
C PHE A 24 -24.44 27.75 -12.13
N VAL A 25 -24.18 28.45 -11.02
CA VAL A 25 -24.32 27.87 -9.68
C VAL A 25 -25.80 27.57 -9.35
N ALA A 26 -26.74 28.44 -9.77
CA ALA A 26 -28.17 28.18 -9.59
C ALA A 26 -28.67 26.98 -10.42
N LEU A 27 -28.19 26.82 -11.65
CA LEU A 27 -28.52 25.68 -12.51
C LEU A 27 -27.94 24.35 -11.97
N ALA A 28 -26.70 24.36 -11.48
CA ALA A 28 -26.06 23.18 -10.91
C ALA A 28 -26.76 22.71 -9.61
N VAL A 29 -27.16 23.63 -8.75
CA VAL A 29 -27.93 23.31 -7.52
C VAL A 29 -29.33 22.80 -7.85
N GLY A 30 -29.98 23.34 -8.89
CA GLY A 30 -31.28 22.86 -9.36
C GLY A 30 -31.25 21.43 -9.93
N VAL A 31 -30.23 21.11 -10.73
CA VAL A 31 -30.04 19.75 -11.29
C VAL A 31 -29.73 18.73 -10.19
N LEU A 32 -28.91 19.11 -9.20
CA LEU A 32 -28.60 18.24 -8.07
C LEU A 32 -29.81 17.98 -7.17
N ALA A 33 -30.66 19.00 -6.94
CA ALA A 33 -31.91 18.84 -6.20
C ALA A 33 -32.95 17.95 -6.93
N LEU A 34 -33.01 18.01 -8.26
CA LEU A 34 -33.89 17.19 -9.10
C LEU A 34 -33.41 15.73 -9.23
N ALA A 35 -32.10 15.51 -9.21
CA ALA A 35 -31.50 14.18 -9.17
C ALA A 35 -31.79 13.45 -7.85
N MET A 36 -31.77 14.19 -6.74
CA MET A 36 -32.03 13.66 -5.39
C MET A 36 -33.51 13.30 -5.14
N THR A 37 -34.45 13.83 -5.93
CA THR A 37 -35.90 13.55 -5.79
C THR A 37 -36.45 12.58 -6.84
N GLY A 38 -35.61 12.04 -7.72
CA GLY A 38 -36.02 11.06 -8.75
C GLY A 38 -36.92 11.63 -9.86
N GLN A 39 -36.95 12.95 -10.04
CA GLN A 39 -37.83 13.64 -11.01
C GLN A 39 -37.14 13.96 -12.35
N LEU A 40 -36.02 13.33 -12.69
CA LEU A 40 -35.33 13.56 -13.98
C LEU A 40 -36.01 12.87 -15.17
N CYS A 41 -36.67 11.74 -14.96
CA CYS A 41 -37.25 10.93 -16.05
C CYS A 41 -38.41 11.59 -16.83
N PRO A 42 -39.33 12.39 -16.25
CA PRO A 42 -40.42 13.00 -17.02
C PRO A 42 -40.03 14.25 -17.83
N LEU A 43 -38.77 14.73 -17.72
CA LEU A 43 -38.29 15.91 -18.46
C LEU A 43 -37.57 15.54 -19.77
N ALA A 44 -36.96 14.36 -19.85
CA ALA A 44 -36.34 13.84 -21.07
C ALA A 44 -37.37 13.63 -22.19
N GLU A 45 -38.61 13.26 -21.84
CA GLU A 45 -39.74 13.09 -22.77
C GLU A 45 -40.22 14.40 -23.43
N SER A 46 -39.87 15.57 -22.87
CA SER A 46 -40.34 16.88 -23.35
C SER A 46 -39.41 17.55 -24.37
N VAL A 47 -38.19 17.02 -24.58
CA VAL A 47 -37.16 17.64 -25.41
C VAL A 47 -36.88 16.86 -26.71
N ALA A 48 -37.41 15.64 -26.87
CA ALA A 48 -37.35 14.90 -28.13
C ALA A 48 -38.50 13.90 -28.28
N PRO A 49 -39.66 14.29 -28.87
CA PRO A 49 -40.73 13.36 -29.13
C PRO A 49 -40.47 12.63 -30.47
N GLY A 50 -40.42 11.29 -30.43
CA GLY A 50 -40.53 10.47 -31.64
C GLY A 50 -39.41 9.46 -31.87
N LEU A 51 -39.39 8.38 -31.09
CA LEU A 51 -38.96 7.05 -31.55
C LEU A 51 -39.71 5.91 -30.83
N ALA A 52 -40.84 6.21 -30.18
CA ALA A 52 -41.75 5.20 -29.64
C ALA A 52 -42.74 4.77 -30.72
N GLY A 53 -42.53 3.57 -31.26
CA GLY A 53 -43.60 2.79 -31.89
C GLY A 53 -44.49 2.19 -30.81
N GLU A 54 -45.80 2.41 -30.95
CA GLU A 54 -46.88 1.96 -30.07
C GLU A 54 -47.16 0.43 -30.13
N PRO A 55 -48.02 -0.11 -29.23
CA PRO A 55 -47.84 -1.43 -28.63
C PRO A 55 -48.72 -2.53 -29.24
N ALA A 56 -48.37 -3.79 -28.96
CA ALA A 56 -49.30 -4.92 -29.06
C ALA A 56 -49.28 -5.75 -27.75
N GLN A 57 -50.46 -5.75 -27.12
CA GLN A 57 -51.06 -6.64 -26.14
C GLN A 57 -50.25 -7.80 -25.52
N GLN A 58 -50.36 -7.85 -24.17
CA GLN A 58 -50.09 -8.97 -23.28
C GLN A 58 -50.64 -10.31 -23.77
N THR A 59 -49.82 -11.35 -23.67
CA THR A 59 -50.24 -12.66 -23.17
C THR A 59 -49.01 -13.49 -22.76
N GLY A 60 -49.08 -14.12 -21.59
CA GLY A 60 -48.19 -15.23 -21.22
C GLY A 60 -47.09 -14.89 -20.22
N GLN A 61 -47.23 -15.46 -19.03
CA GLN A 61 -46.17 -15.65 -18.04
C GLN A 61 -44.94 -16.32 -18.67
N GLU A 62 -43.75 -15.83 -18.35
CA GLU A 62 -42.63 -16.64 -17.86
C GLU A 62 -41.57 -15.69 -17.26
N THR A 63 -41.33 -15.87 -15.96
CA THR A 63 -40.29 -15.16 -15.23
C THR A 63 -38.95 -15.80 -15.57
N GLU A 64 -38.22 -15.26 -16.55
CA GLU A 64 -36.81 -15.56 -16.72
C GLU A 64 -35.98 -14.60 -15.86
N GLY A 65 -35.21 -15.21 -14.95
CA GLY A 65 -34.33 -14.55 -14.01
C GLY A 65 -33.30 -13.67 -14.74
N GLN A 66 -33.23 -12.42 -14.31
CA GLN A 66 -32.08 -11.58 -14.60
C GLN A 66 -30.85 -12.20 -13.93
N GLY A 67 -29.81 -12.36 -14.74
CA GLY A 67 -28.63 -13.14 -14.44
C GLY A 67 -28.02 -12.76 -13.10
N ALA A 68 -27.96 -13.74 -12.21
CA ALA A 68 -26.83 -13.85 -11.32
C ALA A 68 -25.60 -13.91 -12.23
N GLU A 69 -24.68 -12.94 -12.09
CA GLU A 69 -23.29 -13.16 -12.47
C GLU A 69 -22.92 -14.52 -11.89
N THR A 70 -22.76 -15.51 -12.76
CA THR A 70 -22.27 -16.81 -12.37
C THR A 70 -20.86 -16.52 -11.91
N ALA A 71 -20.66 -16.43 -10.60
CA ALA A 71 -19.34 -16.36 -10.00
C ALA A 71 -18.55 -17.51 -10.62
N GLN A 72 -17.64 -17.20 -11.53
CA GLN A 72 -16.82 -18.22 -12.16
C GLN A 72 -16.09 -18.93 -11.02
N THR A 73 -16.34 -20.22 -10.88
CA THR A 73 -15.60 -21.05 -9.94
C THR A 73 -14.21 -21.19 -10.54
N LEU A 74 -13.24 -20.47 -9.97
CA LEU A 74 -11.84 -20.58 -10.34
C LEU A 74 -11.34 -21.97 -9.96
N GLU A 75 -10.59 -22.62 -10.85
CA GLU A 75 -9.98 -23.91 -10.55
C GLU A 75 -8.68 -23.70 -9.73
N PRO A 76 -8.42 -24.54 -8.71
CA PRO A 76 -7.16 -24.53 -7.97
C PRO A 76 -5.94 -24.80 -8.88
N LYS A 77 -4.89 -23.99 -8.76
CA LYS A 77 -3.63 -24.11 -9.50
C LYS A 77 -2.45 -23.59 -8.68
N ALA A 78 -1.23 -23.67 -9.20
CA ALA A 78 -0.06 -23.14 -8.51
C ALA A 78 -0.11 -21.61 -8.45
N PHE A 79 0.55 -21.00 -7.46
CA PHE A 79 0.54 -19.54 -7.27
C PHE A 79 1.02 -18.79 -8.52
N SER A 80 2.06 -19.32 -9.18
CA SER A 80 2.64 -18.74 -10.39
C SER A 80 1.74 -18.84 -11.64
N ASP A 81 0.72 -19.70 -11.64
CA ASP A 81 -0.19 -19.93 -12.77
C ASP A 81 -1.48 -19.09 -12.73
N TYR A 82 -1.78 -18.43 -11.61
CA TYR A 82 -2.89 -17.46 -11.53
C TYR A 82 -2.59 -16.23 -12.38
N SER A 83 -3.61 -15.49 -12.82
CA SER A 83 -3.48 -14.09 -13.23
C SER A 83 -3.60 -13.17 -12.02
N TRP A 84 -3.21 -11.91 -12.14
CA TRP A 84 -3.42 -10.93 -11.08
C TRP A 84 -4.90 -10.70 -10.77
N ASP A 85 -5.75 -10.74 -11.80
CA ASP A 85 -7.20 -10.67 -11.64
C ASP A 85 -7.76 -11.85 -10.83
N GLU A 86 -7.35 -13.09 -11.14
CA GLU A 86 -7.77 -14.26 -10.38
C GLU A 86 -7.26 -14.22 -8.93
N LEU A 87 -6.01 -13.79 -8.70
CA LEU A 87 -5.48 -13.59 -7.34
C LEU A 87 -6.26 -12.52 -6.59
N SER A 88 -6.66 -11.43 -7.26
CA SER A 88 -7.49 -10.38 -6.66
C SER A 88 -8.88 -10.90 -6.30
N GLN A 89 -9.50 -11.72 -7.15
CA GLN A 89 -10.78 -12.38 -6.86
C GLN A 89 -10.68 -13.35 -5.67
N ILE A 90 -9.61 -14.16 -5.60
CA ILE A 90 -9.37 -15.07 -4.47
C ILE A 90 -9.09 -14.27 -3.20
N SER A 91 -8.29 -13.21 -3.29
CA SER A 91 -8.02 -12.32 -2.16
C SER A 91 -9.31 -11.70 -1.63
N ALA A 92 -10.21 -11.23 -2.50
CA ALA A 92 -11.51 -10.72 -2.07
C ALA A 92 -12.33 -11.77 -1.32
N ARG A 93 -12.33 -13.04 -1.77
CA ARG A 93 -13.00 -14.14 -1.05
C ARG A 93 -12.38 -14.36 0.33
N ILE A 94 -11.05 -14.42 0.42
CA ILE A 94 -10.32 -14.55 1.69
C ILE A 94 -10.63 -13.38 2.64
N ALA A 95 -10.71 -12.15 2.13
CA ALA A 95 -11.03 -10.95 2.90
C ALA A 95 -12.44 -11.00 3.50
N THR A 96 -13.41 -11.57 2.78
CA THR A 96 -14.81 -11.69 3.24
C THR A 96 -15.06 -12.81 4.25
N ALA A 97 -14.09 -13.70 4.50
CA ALA A 97 -14.21 -14.75 5.49
C ALA A 97 -14.46 -14.18 6.90
N ALA A 98 -15.24 -14.89 7.72
CA ALA A 98 -15.62 -14.40 9.05
C ALA A 98 -14.48 -14.48 10.05
N THR A 99 -13.56 -15.44 9.85
CA THR A 99 -12.41 -15.69 10.72
C THR A 99 -11.14 -15.91 9.90
N ASP A 100 -10.00 -15.83 10.58
CA ASP A 100 -8.71 -16.10 9.93
C ASP A 100 -8.56 -17.57 9.54
N ASP A 101 -9.10 -18.50 10.33
CA ASP A 101 -9.14 -19.93 10.00
C ASP A 101 -9.96 -20.21 8.73
N GLU A 102 -11.10 -19.54 8.56
CA GLU A 102 -11.92 -19.65 7.34
C GLU A 102 -11.21 -19.03 6.13
N GLY A 103 -10.59 -17.86 6.30
CA GLY A 103 -9.80 -17.24 5.25
C GLY A 103 -8.62 -18.10 4.81
N LEU A 104 -7.98 -18.76 5.78
CA LEU A 104 -6.89 -19.70 5.51
C LEU A 104 -7.39 -20.97 4.80
N ALA A 105 -8.55 -21.51 5.18
CA ALA A 105 -9.15 -22.64 4.49
C ALA A 105 -9.41 -22.33 3.01
N ILE A 106 -9.85 -21.11 2.70
CA ILE A 106 -9.98 -20.62 1.31
C ILE A 106 -8.60 -20.57 0.64
N ALA A 107 -7.58 -19.99 1.29
CA ALA A 107 -6.22 -19.95 0.72
C ALA A 107 -5.68 -21.36 0.42
N GLN A 108 -5.97 -22.35 1.27
CA GLN A 108 -5.61 -23.76 1.06
C GLN A 108 -6.39 -24.38 -0.12
N GLU A 109 -7.68 -24.09 -0.26
CA GLU A 109 -8.50 -24.56 -1.39
C GLU A 109 -7.89 -24.17 -2.75
N TYR A 110 -7.33 -22.96 -2.83
CA TYR A 110 -6.68 -22.44 -4.05
C TYR A 110 -5.17 -22.72 -4.12
N ASN A 111 -4.64 -23.63 -3.30
CA ASN A 111 -3.20 -23.97 -3.23
C ASN A 111 -2.26 -22.76 -2.96
N LEU A 112 -2.74 -21.74 -2.27
CA LEU A 112 -1.94 -20.56 -1.90
C LEU A 112 -1.28 -20.70 -0.52
N ALA A 113 -1.82 -21.59 0.32
CA ALA A 113 -1.24 -21.97 1.60
C ALA A 113 -1.03 -23.49 1.68
N ASP A 114 -0.02 -23.92 2.44
CA ASP A 114 0.22 -25.32 2.74
C ASP A 114 -0.73 -25.86 3.82
N ALA A 115 -0.61 -27.16 4.13
CA ALA A 115 -1.44 -27.82 5.14
C ALA A 115 -1.26 -27.28 6.58
N ALA A 116 -0.15 -26.58 6.85
CA ALA A 116 0.11 -25.93 8.13
C ALA A 116 -0.39 -24.48 8.17
N GLY A 117 -0.93 -23.97 7.06
CA GLY A 117 -1.44 -22.61 6.95
C GLY A 117 -0.39 -21.57 6.57
N VAL A 118 0.80 -22.00 6.14
CA VAL A 118 1.88 -21.12 5.73
C VAL A 118 1.71 -20.79 4.24
N PRO A 119 1.93 -19.54 3.80
CA PRO A 119 1.98 -19.23 2.37
C PRO A 119 2.94 -20.15 1.60
N VAL A 120 2.53 -20.62 0.42
CA VAL A 120 3.40 -21.46 -0.41
C VAL A 120 4.70 -20.73 -0.74
N ASN A 121 5.82 -21.45 -0.69
CA ASN A 121 7.15 -20.91 -1.00
C ASN A 121 7.39 -20.89 -2.52
N GLU A 122 6.46 -20.26 -3.25
CA GLU A 122 6.53 -20.05 -4.69
C GLU A 122 6.72 -18.56 -4.99
N THR A 123 7.35 -18.27 -6.13
CA THR A 123 7.48 -16.91 -6.64
C THR A 123 6.86 -16.80 -8.02
N ARG A 124 6.29 -15.64 -8.31
CA ARG A 124 5.81 -15.25 -9.63
C ARG A 124 6.73 -14.16 -10.19
N GLU A 125 7.08 -14.28 -11.46
CA GLU A 125 7.81 -13.23 -12.17
C GLU A 125 6.97 -11.97 -12.37
N VAL A 126 7.59 -10.81 -12.15
CA VAL A 126 7.04 -9.48 -12.41
C VAL A 126 8.07 -8.74 -13.26
N VAL A 127 7.78 -8.57 -14.54
CA VAL A 127 8.63 -7.78 -15.44
C VAL A 127 8.28 -6.31 -15.25
N LEU A 128 9.20 -5.53 -14.69
CA LEU A 128 8.99 -4.10 -14.48
C LEU A 128 9.06 -3.33 -15.81
N ASP A 129 8.53 -2.11 -15.80
CA ASP A 129 8.47 -1.26 -17.01
C ASP A 129 9.85 -0.93 -17.59
N ASP A 130 10.90 -0.97 -16.77
CA ASP A 130 12.31 -0.82 -17.19
C ASP A 130 12.97 -2.13 -17.67
N ASN A 131 12.21 -3.23 -17.80
CA ASN A 131 12.62 -4.60 -18.08
C ASN A 131 13.45 -5.28 -16.98
N THR A 132 13.53 -4.70 -15.79
CA THR A 132 14.08 -5.41 -14.63
C THR A 132 13.13 -6.53 -14.24
N LEU A 133 13.67 -7.74 -14.03
CA LEU A 133 12.90 -8.88 -13.54
C LEU A 133 12.85 -8.87 -12.01
N ALA A 134 11.64 -8.75 -11.47
CA ALA A 134 11.34 -8.90 -10.05
C ALA A 134 10.50 -10.16 -9.81
N TYR A 135 10.35 -10.53 -8.53
CA TYR A 135 9.65 -11.74 -8.09
C TYR A 135 8.70 -11.41 -6.96
N ALA A 136 7.41 -11.70 -7.16
CA ALA A 136 6.39 -11.59 -6.13
C ALA A 136 6.20 -12.91 -5.40
N ARG A 137 5.88 -12.87 -4.11
CA ARG A 137 5.46 -14.02 -3.29
C ARG A 137 4.43 -13.59 -2.27
N ILE A 138 3.63 -14.53 -1.79
CA ILE A 138 2.69 -14.29 -0.68
C ILE A 138 3.47 -14.30 0.63
N VAL A 139 3.25 -13.31 1.49
CA VAL A 139 3.85 -13.25 2.83
C VAL A 139 2.84 -13.45 3.96
N GLY A 140 1.56 -13.21 3.70
CA GLY A 140 0.51 -13.46 4.67
C GLY A 140 -0.89 -13.41 4.06
N PHE A 141 -1.85 -13.88 4.84
CA PHE A 141 -3.28 -13.79 4.56
C PHE A 141 -3.94 -13.01 5.69
N ARG A 142 -4.94 -12.19 5.36
CA ARG A 142 -5.73 -11.42 6.35
C ARG A 142 -4.88 -10.67 7.39
N HIS A 143 -3.72 -10.17 6.98
CA HIS A 143 -2.75 -9.57 7.90
C HIS A 143 -2.96 -8.06 8.01
N ASP A 144 -3.17 -7.39 6.88
CA ASP A 144 -3.18 -5.93 6.80
C ASP A 144 -4.61 -5.38 6.70
N GLN A 145 -4.86 -4.26 7.39
CA GLN A 145 -6.15 -3.56 7.34
C GLN A 145 -6.19 -2.56 6.19
N ARG A 146 -7.24 -2.59 5.37
CA ARG A 146 -7.46 -1.63 4.29
C ARG A 146 -7.57 -0.22 4.87
N ALA A 147 -6.91 0.74 4.23
CA ALA A 147 -6.82 2.13 4.69
C ALA A 147 -8.17 2.87 4.63
N ASP A 148 -9.09 2.41 3.79
CA ASP A 148 -10.44 2.97 3.65
C ASP A 148 -11.42 2.51 4.76
N GLY A 149 -10.97 1.62 5.66
CA GLY A 149 -11.78 1.08 6.75
C GLY A 149 -12.79 0.00 6.31
N SER A 150 -12.68 -0.53 5.08
CA SER A 150 -13.56 -1.59 4.57
C SER A 150 -13.26 -2.98 5.15
N GLY A 151 -12.24 -3.12 5.99
CA GLY A 151 -11.87 -4.35 6.67
C GLY A 151 -10.46 -4.81 6.30
N VAL A 152 -10.22 -6.11 6.40
CA VAL A 152 -8.90 -6.71 6.16
C VAL A 152 -8.66 -6.96 4.66
N ALA A 153 -7.42 -6.83 4.19
CA ALA A 153 -7.00 -7.31 2.88
C ALA A 153 -6.85 -8.83 2.90
N GLY A 154 -7.19 -9.52 1.81
CA GLY A 154 -7.18 -10.98 1.81
C GLY A 154 -5.77 -11.56 1.76
N MET A 155 -4.92 -10.95 0.94
CA MET A 155 -3.56 -11.40 0.67
C MET A 155 -2.58 -10.23 0.78
N THR A 156 -1.48 -10.48 1.48
CA THR A 156 -0.30 -9.60 1.48
C THR A 156 0.82 -10.28 0.72
N LEU A 157 1.42 -9.54 -0.21
CA LEU A 157 2.52 -10.01 -1.04
C LEU A 157 3.77 -9.15 -0.82
N MET A 158 4.92 -9.76 -1.08
CA MET A 158 6.23 -9.11 -1.17
C MET A 158 6.70 -9.19 -2.61
N VAL A 159 7.11 -8.07 -3.19
CA VAL A 159 7.86 -8.02 -4.44
C VAL A 159 9.34 -7.76 -4.14
N SER A 160 10.22 -8.54 -4.78
CA SER A 160 11.66 -8.35 -4.71
C SER A 160 12.09 -6.97 -5.21
N MET A 161 13.36 -6.63 -5.04
CA MET A 161 13.90 -5.28 -5.27
C MET A 161 13.43 -4.63 -6.58
N LEU A 162 12.65 -3.55 -6.45
CA LEU A 162 12.18 -2.73 -7.57
C LEU A 162 13.28 -1.82 -8.12
N SER A 163 14.07 -1.25 -7.21
CA SER A 163 15.18 -0.33 -7.49
C SER A 163 16.16 -0.33 -6.32
N GLU A 164 17.26 0.41 -6.45
CA GLU A 164 18.04 0.91 -5.31
C GLU A 164 17.68 2.39 -5.11
N GLN A 165 17.31 2.79 -3.90
CA GLN A 165 16.93 4.17 -3.55
C GLN A 165 17.44 4.52 -2.14
N PRO A 166 17.70 5.81 -1.84
CA PRO A 166 17.83 6.25 -0.46
C PRO A 166 16.48 6.16 0.26
N MET A 167 16.51 5.95 1.59
CA MET A 167 15.30 6.11 2.41
C MET A 167 14.88 7.59 2.42
N GLU A 168 15.83 8.49 2.72
CA GLU A 168 15.60 9.92 2.79
C GLU A 168 16.81 10.71 2.29
N THR A 169 16.61 11.49 1.23
CA THR A 169 17.67 12.19 0.48
C THR A 169 18.38 13.27 1.29
N SER A 170 17.72 13.86 2.28
CA SER A 170 18.31 14.87 3.17
C SER A 170 19.15 14.28 4.31
N ASN A 171 19.36 12.96 4.32
CA ASN A 171 20.15 12.22 5.30
C ASN A 171 19.66 12.46 6.75
N THR A 172 18.36 12.30 6.96
CA THR A 172 17.70 12.38 8.28
C THR A 172 16.70 11.26 8.43
N ASN A 173 16.40 10.86 9.66
CA ASN A 173 15.27 10.01 10.00
C ASN A 173 14.14 10.78 10.70
N GLN A 174 14.26 12.12 10.79
CA GLN A 174 13.20 12.97 11.29
C GLN A 174 11.93 12.82 10.45
N GLY A 175 10.80 12.56 11.12
CA GLY A 175 9.53 12.32 10.44
C GLY A 175 9.35 10.87 9.95
N GLY A 176 10.35 10.00 10.16
CA GLY A 176 10.32 8.57 9.87
C GLY A 176 9.85 8.22 8.45
N TRP A 177 9.10 7.13 8.34
CA TRP A 177 8.56 6.64 7.07
C TRP A 177 7.62 7.63 6.40
N GLU A 178 6.71 8.23 7.16
CA GLU A 178 5.68 9.15 6.65
C GLU A 178 6.28 10.31 5.83
N SER A 179 7.40 10.85 6.29
CA SER A 179 8.10 11.98 5.67
C SER A 179 9.20 11.57 4.67
N SER A 180 9.42 10.26 4.49
CA SER A 180 10.55 9.76 3.70
C SER A 180 10.39 9.95 2.19
N SER A 181 11.50 10.30 1.53
CA SER A 181 11.61 10.34 0.07
C SER A 181 11.25 9.00 -0.57
N LEU A 182 11.62 7.87 0.07
CA LEU A 182 11.31 6.53 -0.44
C LEU A 182 9.81 6.24 -0.46
N ARG A 183 9.07 6.62 0.57
CA ARG A 183 7.61 6.47 0.60
C ARG A 183 6.95 7.27 -0.53
N ALA A 184 7.38 8.52 -0.74
CA ALA A 184 6.88 9.34 -1.84
C ALA A 184 7.20 8.73 -3.22
N TRP A 185 8.39 8.17 -3.39
CA TRP A 185 8.78 7.45 -4.59
C TRP A 185 7.93 6.20 -4.82
N LEU A 186 7.69 5.37 -3.80
CA LEU A 186 6.82 4.18 -3.92
C LEU A 186 5.38 4.52 -4.28
N ALA A 187 4.86 5.65 -3.79
CA ALA A 187 3.52 6.14 -4.13
C ALA A 187 3.39 6.70 -5.55
N SER A 188 4.51 6.88 -6.27
CA SER A 188 4.55 7.46 -7.62
C SER A 188 5.35 6.55 -8.57
N ASP A 189 6.63 6.85 -8.78
CA ASP A 189 7.51 6.15 -9.71
C ASP A 189 7.61 4.65 -9.41
N GLY A 190 7.65 4.26 -8.13
CA GLY A 190 7.68 2.85 -7.73
C GLY A 190 6.43 2.07 -8.11
N MET A 191 5.25 2.71 -8.01
CA MET A 191 3.99 2.13 -8.50
C MET A 191 3.97 2.06 -10.03
N ALA A 192 4.47 3.09 -10.70
CA ALA A 192 4.54 3.15 -12.16
C ALA A 192 5.52 2.14 -12.79
N LEU A 193 6.43 1.55 -12.01
CA LEU A 193 7.29 0.45 -12.46
C LEU A 193 6.55 -0.89 -12.55
N LEU A 194 5.44 -1.06 -11.83
CA LEU A 194 4.70 -2.30 -11.85
C LEU A 194 3.88 -2.42 -13.14
N PRO A 195 3.69 -3.63 -13.68
CA PRO A 195 2.74 -3.86 -14.77
C PRO A 195 1.35 -3.32 -14.44
N ASP A 196 0.69 -2.70 -15.44
CA ASP A 196 -0.67 -2.16 -15.27
C ASP A 196 -1.66 -3.22 -14.75
N ASP A 197 -1.55 -4.47 -15.23
CA ASP A 197 -2.39 -5.59 -14.84
C ASP A 197 -2.16 -6.07 -13.39
N LEU A 198 -1.09 -5.63 -12.73
CA LEU A 198 -0.87 -5.77 -11.29
C LEU A 198 -1.32 -4.51 -10.56
N ALA A 199 -0.85 -3.34 -11.00
CA ALA A 199 -1.04 -2.07 -10.31
C ALA A 199 -2.52 -1.73 -10.08
N THR A 200 -3.41 -2.09 -11.01
CA THR A 200 -4.85 -1.83 -10.89
C THR A 200 -5.55 -2.62 -9.79
N HIS A 201 -4.96 -3.71 -9.29
CA HIS A 201 -5.54 -4.53 -8.23
C HIS A 201 -4.99 -4.21 -6.84
N ILE A 202 -3.95 -3.36 -6.74
CA ILE A 202 -3.33 -3.05 -5.45
C ILE A 202 -4.28 -2.21 -4.60
N VAL A 203 -4.50 -2.66 -3.37
CA VAL A 203 -5.29 -1.92 -2.38
C VAL A 203 -4.40 -1.22 -1.37
N SER A 204 -4.81 -0.02 -0.96
CA SER A 204 -4.12 0.75 0.07
C SER A 204 -4.43 0.20 1.46
N VAL A 205 -3.40 0.04 2.30
CA VAL A 205 -3.50 -0.49 3.67
C VAL A 205 -2.91 0.48 4.70
N SER A 206 -3.37 0.33 5.95
CA SER A 206 -2.86 1.09 7.09
C SER A 206 -1.56 0.46 7.60
N LYS A 207 -0.46 1.22 7.61
CA LYS A 207 0.84 0.76 8.12
C LYS A 207 1.27 1.58 9.33
N ALA A 208 1.51 0.90 10.46
CA ALA A 208 2.06 1.50 11.67
C ALA A 208 3.57 1.69 11.52
N THR A 209 4.10 2.86 11.85
CA THR A 209 5.56 3.12 11.91
C THR A 209 5.90 4.28 12.84
N ASN A 210 7.08 4.23 13.44
CA ASN A 210 7.70 5.39 14.07
C ASN A 210 7.88 6.52 13.03
N ASN A 211 7.01 7.53 13.10
CA ASN A 211 7.03 8.71 12.23
C ASN A 211 7.63 9.94 12.90
N VAL A 212 8.45 9.75 13.94
CA VAL A 212 9.21 10.81 14.61
C VAL A 212 10.70 10.70 14.28
N GLY A 213 11.25 9.49 14.26
CA GLY A 213 12.68 9.22 14.13
C GLY A 213 13.27 8.78 15.46
N VAL A 214 14.10 9.62 16.09
CA VAL A 214 14.67 9.31 17.42
C VAL A 214 13.59 9.47 18.50
N THR A 215 13.18 8.37 19.13
CA THR A 215 12.13 8.34 20.16
C THR A 215 12.15 7.04 20.94
N SER A 216 11.69 7.08 22.20
CA SER A 216 11.41 5.89 23.02
C SER A 216 9.93 5.80 23.41
N ASP A 217 9.08 6.62 22.80
CA ASP A 217 7.65 6.69 23.09
C ASP A 217 6.85 6.02 21.98
N VAL A 218 6.13 4.96 22.33
CA VAL A 218 5.25 4.19 21.43
C VAL A 218 4.17 5.07 20.81
N ALA A 219 3.79 6.20 21.43
CA ALA A 219 2.86 7.16 20.83
C ALA A 219 3.40 7.80 19.54
N SER A 220 4.70 7.67 19.26
CA SER A 220 5.34 8.10 18.00
C SER A 220 5.02 7.17 16.83
N VAL A 221 4.46 5.99 17.10
CA VAL A 221 4.04 5.04 16.08
C VAL A 221 2.65 5.42 15.59
N THR A 222 2.58 5.98 14.39
CA THR A 222 1.34 6.44 13.76
C THR A 222 1.11 5.71 12.43
N GLN A 223 -0.12 5.79 11.92
CA GLN A 223 -0.55 5.07 10.73
C GLN A 223 -0.37 5.92 9.46
N THR A 224 0.19 5.31 8.42
CA THR A 224 0.14 5.81 7.04
C THR A 224 -0.80 4.95 6.20
N ALA A 225 -1.30 5.51 5.09
CA ALA A 225 -2.09 4.79 4.10
C ALA A 225 -1.22 4.58 2.85
N ASP A 226 -0.85 3.33 2.56
CA ASP A 226 0.15 3.00 1.55
C ASP A 226 -0.34 1.85 0.64
N GLY A 227 -0.23 2.03 -0.68
CA GLY A 227 -0.45 0.96 -1.66
C GLY A 227 0.79 0.07 -1.84
N LEU A 228 1.97 0.69 -1.81
CA LEU A 228 3.27 0.02 -1.72
C LEU A 228 4.01 0.53 -0.48
N TRP A 229 4.65 -0.36 0.27
CA TRP A 229 5.42 0.02 1.46
C TRP A 229 6.69 -0.81 1.63
N ALA A 230 7.71 -0.26 2.29
CA ALA A 230 8.81 -1.09 2.80
C ALA A 230 8.39 -1.77 4.11
N PHE A 231 8.76 -3.04 4.33
CA PHE A 231 8.42 -3.78 5.54
C PHE A 231 9.02 -3.13 6.80
N SER A 232 8.38 -3.25 7.97
CA SER A 232 9.01 -2.87 9.24
C SER A 232 9.91 -3.98 9.75
N ALA A 233 10.81 -3.66 10.67
CA ALA A 233 11.69 -4.62 11.31
C ALA A 233 10.88 -5.74 12.00
N VAL A 234 9.83 -5.40 12.77
CA VAL A 234 9.00 -6.38 13.48
C VAL A 234 8.18 -7.26 12.53
N GLU A 235 7.74 -6.72 11.40
CA GLU A 235 7.02 -7.48 10.37
C GLU A 235 7.87 -8.57 9.72
N VAL A 236 9.18 -8.36 9.66
CA VAL A 236 10.13 -9.31 9.08
C VAL A 236 10.69 -10.23 10.16
N CYS A 237 11.15 -9.67 11.27
CA CYS A 237 11.97 -10.34 12.26
C CYS A 237 11.18 -10.84 13.48
N GLY A 238 9.91 -10.50 13.59
CA GLY A 238 9.11 -10.77 14.78
C GLY A 238 9.57 -9.95 15.97
N ASN A 239 9.37 -10.47 17.19
CA ASN A 239 9.61 -9.73 18.42
C ASN A 239 11.08 -9.26 18.50
N ILE A 240 11.27 -7.95 18.53
CA ILE A 240 12.57 -7.28 18.58
C ILE A 240 13.02 -7.08 20.03
N THR A 241 14.26 -7.46 20.32
CA THR A 241 14.96 -7.24 21.60
C THR A 241 16.35 -6.64 21.39
N TRP A 242 16.60 -6.04 20.22
CA TRP A 242 17.94 -5.60 19.80
C TRP A 242 18.60 -4.64 20.78
N PHE A 243 17.86 -3.67 21.31
CA PHE A 243 18.42 -2.69 22.24
C PHE A 243 18.52 -3.24 23.66
N GLU A 244 17.56 -4.04 24.11
CA GLU A 244 17.62 -4.71 25.40
C GLU A 244 18.80 -5.68 25.48
N ASP A 245 18.99 -6.53 24.46
CA ASP A 245 20.06 -7.52 24.43
C ASP A 245 21.47 -6.89 24.38
N GLU A 246 21.60 -5.76 23.67
CA GLU A 246 22.89 -5.09 23.49
C GLU A 246 23.22 -4.11 24.63
N PHE A 247 22.25 -3.32 25.08
CA PHE A 247 22.50 -2.14 25.91
C PHE A 247 21.87 -2.19 27.31
N ALA A 248 21.05 -3.19 27.69
CA ALA A 248 20.31 -3.13 28.96
C ALA A 248 21.19 -3.01 30.23
N THR A 249 22.47 -3.39 30.14
CA THR A 249 23.42 -3.25 31.26
C THR A 249 24.18 -1.93 31.27
N GLU A 250 24.03 -1.10 30.24
CA GLU A 250 24.66 0.21 30.14
C GLU A 250 23.90 1.26 30.95
N ILE A 251 24.65 2.12 31.66
CA ILE A 251 24.09 3.22 32.46
C ILE A 251 23.30 4.21 31.59
N SER A 252 23.62 4.31 30.31
CA SER A 252 23.00 5.18 29.30
C SER A 252 21.81 4.56 28.58
N TYR A 253 21.39 3.34 28.93
CA TYR A 253 20.28 2.68 28.26
C TYR A 253 18.98 3.48 28.35
N THR A 254 18.34 3.68 27.20
CA THR A 254 17.02 4.29 27.11
C THR A 254 15.99 3.18 26.95
N ALA A 255 15.18 2.94 27.98
CA ALA A 255 14.10 1.97 27.89
C ALA A 255 13.03 2.40 26.87
N GLY A 256 12.38 1.42 26.23
CA GLY A 256 11.25 1.66 25.31
C GLY A 256 11.61 1.67 23.82
N LEU A 257 12.90 1.59 23.45
CA LEU A 257 13.33 1.57 22.05
C LEU A 257 12.79 0.35 21.30
N ASP A 258 12.93 -0.85 21.88
CA ASP A 258 12.36 -2.07 21.30
C ASP A 258 10.83 -2.04 21.28
N ALA A 259 10.20 -1.38 22.26
CA ALA A 259 8.74 -1.23 22.29
C ALA A 259 8.23 -0.36 21.14
N VAL A 260 8.98 0.67 20.72
CA VAL A 260 8.67 1.47 19.54
C VAL A 260 8.71 0.60 18.29
N LEU A 261 9.77 -0.21 18.10
CA LEU A 261 9.90 -1.09 16.93
C LEU A 261 8.82 -2.17 16.89
N ASN A 262 8.52 -2.79 18.04
CA ASN A 262 7.50 -3.83 18.15
C ASN A 262 6.06 -3.32 17.97
N ALA A 263 5.82 -2.00 18.05
CA ALA A 263 4.52 -1.42 17.78
C ALA A 263 4.23 -1.19 16.28
N GLU A 264 5.21 -1.42 15.39
CA GLU A 264 5.08 -1.16 13.95
C GLU A 264 4.36 -2.28 13.16
N GLY A 265 3.95 -3.37 13.81
CA GLY A 265 3.25 -4.49 13.17
C GLY A 265 3.47 -5.83 13.88
N THR A 266 3.17 -6.92 13.19
CA THR A 266 3.44 -8.30 13.65
C THR A 266 4.11 -9.09 12.54
N GLN A 267 4.85 -10.14 12.89
CA GLN A 267 5.60 -10.91 11.90
C GLN A 267 4.69 -11.53 10.84
N TYR A 268 5.05 -11.38 9.56
CA TYR A 268 4.37 -12.10 8.49
C TYR A 268 4.67 -13.62 8.55
N ALA A 269 3.65 -14.42 8.24
CA ALA A 269 3.71 -15.88 8.33
C ALA A 269 4.85 -16.49 7.50
N TYR A 270 5.13 -15.95 6.32
CA TYR A 270 6.26 -16.36 5.50
C TYR A 270 7.60 -16.24 6.22
N PHE A 271 7.90 -15.08 6.83
CA PHE A 271 9.18 -14.87 7.51
C PHE A 271 9.31 -15.75 8.76
N SER A 272 8.21 -15.92 9.51
CA SER A 272 8.18 -16.80 10.67
C SER A 272 8.45 -18.26 10.29
N ALA A 273 7.79 -18.75 9.23
CA ALA A 273 7.99 -20.11 8.73
C ALA A 273 9.38 -20.33 8.11
N ALA A 274 9.98 -19.27 7.55
CA ALA A 274 11.36 -19.26 7.13
C ALA A 274 12.36 -19.10 8.29
N GLY A 275 11.90 -19.12 9.54
CA GLY A 275 12.74 -19.08 10.74
C GLY A 275 13.46 -17.75 10.96
N VAL A 276 12.97 -16.67 10.36
CA VAL A 276 13.55 -15.33 10.55
C VAL A 276 13.24 -14.86 11.97
N THR A 277 14.24 -14.32 12.66
CA THR A 277 14.11 -13.68 13.97
C THR A 277 14.91 -12.38 14.01
N GLY A 278 14.90 -11.66 15.14
CA GLY A 278 15.81 -10.55 15.37
C GLY A 278 17.31 -10.92 15.31
N GLU A 279 17.66 -12.20 15.43
CA GLU A 279 19.05 -12.67 15.49
C GLU A 279 19.52 -13.35 14.19
N THR A 280 18.59 -13.87 13.39
CA THR A 280 18.91 -14.64 12.18
C THR A 280 17.99 -14.30 11.02
N GLY A 281 18.57 -14.24 9.82
CA GLY A 281 17.83 -14.05 8.55
C GLY A 281 17.07 -15.29 8.07
N GLY A 282 16.88 -16.29 8.95
CA GLY A 282 16.15 -17.51 8.67
C GLY A 282 16.93 -18.55 7.85
N GLN A 283 16.24 -19.62 7.44
CA GLN A 283 16.80 -20.63 6.56
C GLN A 283 16.84 -20.15 5.10
N SER A 284 17.69 -20.79 4.30
CA SER A 284 17.73 -20.62 2.83
C SER A 284 17.93 -19.18 2.33
N GLY A 285 18.44 -18.28 3.19
CA GLY A 285 18.68 -16.88 2.81
C GLY A 285 17.40 -16.08 2.57
N ALA A 286 16.36 -16.27 3.39
CA ALA A 286 15.07 -15.57 3.24
C ALA A 286 15.20 -14.04 3.13
N LEU A 287 16.19 -13.44 3.79
CA LEU A 287 16.49 -12.00 3.72
C LEU A 287 17.67 -11.65 2.80
N ALA A 288 18.44 -12.64 2.33
CA ALA A 288 19.62 -12.43 1.48
C ALA A 288 19.20 -12.33 0.01
N LEU A 289 18.91 -11.11 -0.44
CA LEU A 289 18.37 -10.86 -1.77
C LEU A 289 19.43 -10.35 -2.74
N THR A 290 19.24 -10.66 -4.02
CA THR A 290 20.09 -10.16 -5.10
C THR A 290 19.32 -9.22 -6.01
N TYR A 291 20.03 -8.24 -6.55
CA TYR A 291 19.52 -7.32 -7.55
C TYR A 291 20.59 -7.15 -8.63
N ARG A 292 20.20 -7.38 -9.89
CA ARG A 292 21.11 -7.34 -11.05
C ARG A 292 22.37 -8.20 -10.85
N GLY A 293 22.19 -9.38 -10.27
CA GLY A 293 23.25 -10.38 -10.07
C GLY A 293 24.19 -10.13 -8.88
N SER A 294 23.91 -9.12 -8.04
CA SER A 294 24.71 -8.82 -6.85
C SER A 294 23.86 -8.84 -5.58
N SER A 295 24.40 -9.34 -4.47
CA SER A 295 23.77 -9.21 -3.16
C SER A 295 23.64 -7.75 -2.77
N ARG A 296 22.47 -7.36 -2.26
CA ARG A 296 22.18 -5.98 -1.86
C ARG A 296 21.51 -5.95 -0.49
N PRO A 297 21.79 -4.94 0.34
CA PRO A 297 20.98 -4.69 1.52
C PRO A 297 19.63 -4.14 1.06
N TRP A 298 18.60 -4.24 1.88
CA TRP A 298 17.29 -3.65 1.56
C TRP A 298 16.60 -3.07 2.78
N TRP A 299 15.89 -1.97 2.54
CA TRP A 299 15.34 -1.13 3.60
C TRP A 299 14.22 -1.79 4.39
N TYR A 300 14.23 -1.56 5.70
CA TYR A 300 12.99 -1.51 6.47
C TYR A 300 12.52 -0.07 6.58
N ARG A 301 11.20 0.14 6.73
CA ARG A 301 10.65 1.47 7.03
C ARG A 301 10.91 1.95 8.46
N SER A 302 11.43 1.07 9.31
CA SER A 302 11.74 1.34 10.72
C SER A 302 12.92 2.31 10.87
N ALA A 303 12.64 3.51 11.36
CA ALA A 303 13.68 4.47 11.74
C ALA A 303 14.46 3.95 12.94
N TYR A 304 15.78 4.21 12.96
CA TYR A 304 16.62 3.89 14.11
C TYR A 304 16.25 4.84 15.28
N PRO A 305 15.69 4.32 16.39
CA PRO A 305 15.03 5.15 17.42
C PRO A 305 16.00 5.86 18.38
N LEU A 306 17.30 5.61 18.25
CA LEU A 306 18.35 6.14 19.10
C LEU A 306 19.28 7.06 18.29
N ASN A 307 19.89 8.07 18.93
CA ASN A 307 20.97 8.82 18.31
C ASN A 307 22.30 8.10 18.58
N TYR A 308 23.14 7.96 17.56
CA TYR A 308 24.52 7.51 17.79
C TYR A 308 25.24 8.56 18.64
N ALA A 309 25.76 8.11 19.79
CA ALA A 309 26.27 8.98 20.86
C ALA A 309 27.43 9.90 20.42
N ASP A 310 28.07 9.59 19.28
CA ASP A 310 29.25 10.25 18.74
C ASP A 310 29.00 11.07 17.46
N THR A 311 27.86 10.92 16.77
CA THR A 311 27.66 11.56 15.46
C THR A 311 26.69 12.73 15.46
N SER A 312 25.92 12.95 16.54
CA SER A 312 24.79 13.90 16.55
C SER A 312 23.79 13.70 15.39
N SER A 313 23.89 12.59 14.64
CA SER A 313 23.18 12.36 13.39
C SER A 313 22.00 11.43 13.61
N SER A 314 20.79 11.99 13.62
CA SER A 314 19.53 11.24 13.53
C SER A 314 19.26 10.90 12.07
N SER A 315 19.99 9.93 11.51
CA SER A 315 20.01 9.71 10.06
C SER A 315 20.00 8.23 9.66
N TYR A 316 19.63 7.32 10.56
CA TYR A 316 19.71 5.89 10.31
C TYR A 316 18.33 5.24 10.26
N PHE A 317 18.22 4.24 9.40
CA PHE A 317 17.11 3.30 9.31
C PHE A 317 17.65 1.87 9.34
N PHE A 318 16.83 0.95 9.82
CA PHE A 318 17.16 -0.46 9.78
C PHE A 318 17.04 -1.01 8.35
N ARG A 319 17.83 -2.05 8.08
CA ARG A 319 17.85 -2.79 6.82
C ARG A 319 18.33 -4.22 7.06
N ALA A 320 17.85 -5.15 6.24
CA ALA A 320 18.56 -6.40 6.08
C ALA A 320 19.87 -6.13 5.33
N SER A 321 20.97 -6.77 5.76
CA SER A 321 22.26 -6.69 5.06
C SER A 321 22.28 -7.54 3.79
N GLU A 322 23.34 -7.40 2.99
CA GLU A 322 23.63 -8.20 1.78
C GLU A 322 23.69 -9.71 2.07
N THR A 323 24.04 -10.11 3.29
CA THR A 323 24.12 -11.51 3.72
C THR A 323 22.83 -12.00 4.36
N GLY A 324 21.81 -11.14 4.47
CA GLY A 324 20.55 -11.43 5.14
C GLY A 324 20.57 -11.28 6.66
N PHE A 325 21.63 -10.71 7.25
CA PHE A 325 21.61 -10.34 8.67
C PHE A 325 20.52 -9.29 8.94
N PRO A 326 19.60 -9.52 9.90
CA PRO A 326 18.35 -8.76 10.01
C PRO A 326 18.48 -7.37 10.62
N SER A 327 19.46 -7.12 11.50
CA SER A 327 19.52 -5.90 12.31
C SER A 327 20.57 -4.88 11.85
N SER A 328 20.94 -4.91 10.56
CA SER A 328 21.87 -3.90 10.03
C SER A 328 21.22 -2.52 9.97
N VAL A 329 22.05 -1.47 9.99
CA VAL A 329 21.62 -0.09 9.77
C VAL A 329 22.27 0.50 8.53
N GLY A 330 21.66 1.55 7.97
CA GLY A 330 22.21 2.36 6.89
C GLY A 330 21.86 3.83 7.07
N GLN A 331 22.74 4.72 6.61
CA GLN A 331 22.42 6.15 6.53
C GLN A 331 21.27 6.37 5.56
N ALA A 332 20.39 7.33 5.86
CA ALA A 332 19.14 7.50 5.13
C ALA A 332 19.36 7.91 3.67
N ASP A 333 20.46 8.60 3.35
CA ASP A 333 20.84 9.00 1.99
C ASP A 333 21.63 7.92 1.21
N ALA A 334 21.98 6.80 1.86
CA ALA A 334 22.65 5.69 1.19
C ALA A 334 21.66 4.94 0.28
N ALA A 335 22.09 4.50 -0.90
CA ALA A 335 21.26 3.63 -1.72
C ALA A 335 21.19 2.21 -1.10
N SER A 336 19.97 1.70 -0.90
CA SER A 336 19.73 0.27 -0.62
C SER A 336 18.56 -0.24 -1.48
N GLY A 337 18.44 -1.56 -1.60
CA GLY A 337 17.36 -2.21 -2.34
C GLY A 337 15.98 -1.86 -1.79
N VAL A 338 15.02 -1.67 -2.70
CA VAL A 338 13.62 -1.37 -2.38
C VAL A 338 12.79 -2.63 -2.55
N VAL A 339 12.64 -3.38 -1.47
CA VAL A 339 11.65 -4.47 -1.37
C VAL A 339 10.34 -3.87 -0.91
N ALA A 340 9.25 -4.17 -1.62
CA ALA A 340 7.94 -3.61 -1.31
C ALA A 340 6.92 -4.69 -0.94
N GLY A 341 6.08 -4.38 0.05
CA GLY A 341 4.82 -5.06 0.30
C GLY A 341 3.69 -4.42 -0.50
N PHE A 342 2.70 -5.23 -0.87
CA PHE A 342 1.43 -4.78 -1.44
C PHE A 342 0.31 -5.74 -1.05
N CYS A 343 -0.94 -5.26 -1.08
CA CYS A 343 -2.11 -6.08 -0.82
C CYS A 343 -3.02 -6.17 -2.05
N LEU A 344 -3.74 -7.28 -2.15
CA LEU A 344 -4.87 -7.50 -3.07
C LEU A 344 -6.17 -7.62 -2.27
#